data_AF-A0A535YXW2-F1
#
_entry.id   AF-A0A535YXW2-F1
#
_cell.length_a   1.000
_cell.length_b   1.000
_cell.length_c   1.000
_cell.angle_alpha   90.00
_cell.angle_beta   90.00
_cell.angle_gamma   90.00
#
_symmetry.space_group_name_H-M   'P 1'
#
loop_
_entity.id
_entity.type
_entity.pdbx_description
1 polymer ?
#
loop_
_entity_poly.entity_id
_entity_poly.type
_entity_poly.pdbx_seq_one_letter_code
_entity_poly.pdbx_strand_id
1 'polypeptide(L)'
;MRASGSREAVWLVAAAIVFGIVGIVLGLNSPVQIPPGYSRYTAVMILAALDSILGAVKAWLNGNFENKVFLSGLLVNSIVAGGLTYLGDKLGVELYFAAIVAFGVRIFDNLAVIRRHLL
;
A
#
# COMPACT_ATOMS: atom_id res chain seq x y z
N MET A 1 8.78 -29.95 2.94
CA MET A 1 7.60 -29.37 2.24
C MET A 1 7.88 -27.88 2.02
N ARG A 2 8.70 -27.56 1.02
CA ARG A 2 9.30 -26.24 0.74
C ARG A 2 9.43 -26.17 -0.79
N ALA A 3 9.07 -25.03 -1.41
CA ALA A 3 9.39 -24.61 -2.79
C ALA A 3 8.24 -24.32 -3.81
N SER A 4 6.95 -24.30 -3.43
CA SER A 4 5.90 -23.73 -4.32
C SER A 4 5.46 -22.31 -3.93
N GLY A 5 5.23 -22.03 -2.63
CA GLY A 5 4.73 -20.72 -2.18
C GLY A 5 5.70 -19.54 -2.40
N SER A 6 7.00 -19.80 -2.48
CA SER A 6 8.02 -18.75 -2.71
C SER A 6 7.95 -18.15 -4.12
N ARG A 7 7.67 -18.96 -5.15
CA ARG A 7 7.61 -18.46 -6.53
C ARG A 7 6.37 -17.62 -6.77
N GLU A 8 5.22 -18.06 -6.28
CA GLU A 8 3.96 -17.30 -6.36
C GLU A 8 4.06 -15.95 -5.65
N ALA A 9 4.69 -15.92 -4.46
CA ALA A 9 4.94 -14.69 -3.72
C ALA A 9 5.75 -13.67 -4.53
N VAL A 10 6.84 -14.10 -5.16
CA VAL A 10 7.67 -13.23 -6.02
C VAL A 10 6.85 -12.68 -7.17
N TRP A 11 6.08 -13.54 -7.86
CA TRP A 11 5.25 -13.10 -8.99
C TRP A 11 4.17 -12.11 -8.58
N LEU A 12 3.53 -12.30 -7.43
CA LEU A 12 2.50 -11.38 -6.94
C LEU A 12 3.07 -10.02 -6.53
N VAL A 13 4.21 -10.02 -5.82
CA VAL A 13 4.89 -8.78 -5.44
C VAL A 13 5.42 -8.05 -6.68
N ALA A 14 6.04 -8.77 -7.61
CA ALA A 14 6.52 -8.21 -8.87
C ALA A 14 5.35 -7.65 -9.69
N ALA A 15 4.24 -8.38 -9.82
CA ALA A 15 3.05 -7.91 -10.49
C ALA A 15 2.51 -6.62 -9.82
N ALA A 16 2.42 -6.57 -8.49
CA ALA A 16 1.96 -5.38 -7.78
C ALA A 16 2.85 -4.15 -8.05
N ILE A 17 4.18 -4.33 -8.09
CA ILE A 17 5.12 -3.26 -8.43
C ILE A 17 4.93 -2.83 -9.89
N VAL A 18 4.85 -3.78 -10.82
CA VAL A 18 4.67 -3.49 -12.25
C VAL A 18 3.35 -2.77 -12.50
N PHE A 19 2.23 -3.27 -11.99
CA PHE A 19 0.92 -2.62 -12.12
C PHE A 19 0.89 -1.26 -11.42
N GLY A 20 1.59 -1.10 -10.29
CA GLY A 20 1.76 0.19 -9.63
C GLY A 20 2.48 1.20 -10.51
N ILE A 21 3.61 0.82 -11.12
CA ILE A 21 4.36 1.67 -12.05
C ILE A 21 3.51 2.00 -13.28
N VAL A 22 2.86 1.01 -13.87
CA VAL A 22 1.95 1.22 -15.02
C VAL A 22 0.84 2.19 -14.65
N GLY A 23 0.23 2.04 -13.47
CA GLY A 23 -0.80 2.95 -12.96
C GLY A 23 -0.29 4.39 -12.81
N ILE A 24 0.92 4.57 -12.29
CA ILE A 24 1.55 5.90 -12.19
C ILE A 24 1.78 6.50 -13.57
N VAL A 25 2.36 5.73 -14.51
CA VAL A 25 2.62 6.21 -15.89
C VAL A 25 1.33 6.59 -16.58
N LEU A 26 0.30 5.74 -16.51
CA LEU A 26 -1.02 6.03 -17.08
C LEU A 26 -1.65 7.26 -16.41
N GLY A 27 -1.55 7.40 -15.10
CA GLY A 27 -2.05 8.55 -14.36
C GLY A 27 -1.40 9.86 -14.77
N LEU A 28 -0.06 9.88 -14.92
CA LEU A 28 0.70 11.06 -15.32
C LEU A 28 0.43 11.48 -16.78
N ASN A 29 0.12 10.53 -17.65
CA ASN A 29 -0.20 10.79 -19.06
C ASN A 29 -1.71 10.96 -19.31
N SER A 30 -2.53 10.79 -18.29
CA SER A 30 -3.97 10.94 -18.41
C SER A 30 -4.36 12.42 -18.38
N PRO A 31 -5.26 12.87 -19.27
CA PRO A 31 -5.85 14.21 -19.16
C PRO A 31 -6.82 14.35 -17.98
N VAL A 32 -7.09 13.24 -17.26
CA VAL A 32 -8.01 13.21 -16.12
C VAL A 32 -7.33 13.82 -14.89
N GLN A 33 -7.78 15.01 -14.50
CA GLN A 33 -7.40 15.62 -13.24
C GLN A 33 -8.33 15.12 -12.13
N ILE A 34 -7.75 14.69 -11.01
CA ILE A 34 -8.53 14.34 -9.82
C ILE A 34 -9.13 15.63 -9.27
N PRO A 35 -10.47 15.75 -9.12
CA PRO A 35 -11.06 16.95 -8.55
C PRO A 35 -10.48 17.23 -7.15
N PRO A 36 -10.28 18.49 -6.76
CA PRO A 36 -9.64 18.84 -5.49
C PRO A 36 -10.28 18.16 -4.28
N GLY A 37 -11.61 17.99 -4.29
CA GLY A 37 -12.36 17.33 -3.21
C GLY A 37 -12.00 15.86 -2.99
N TYR A 38 -11.47 15.16 -3.99
CA TYR A 38 -11.08 13.74 -3.88
C TYR A 38 -9.58 13.54 -3.67
N SER A 39 -8.77 14.59 -3.82
CA SER A 39 -7.31 14.49 -3.81
C SER A 39 -6.77 13.86 -2.52
N ARG A 40 -7.28 14.28 -1.35
CA ARG A 40 -6.85 13.73 -0.05
C ARG A 40 -7.22 12.26 0.14
N TYR A 41 -8.38 11.84 -0.37
CA TYR A 41 -8.84 10.46 -0.30
C TYR A 41 -7.93 9.56 -1.11
N THR A 42 -7.71 9.92 -2.37
CA THR A 42 -6.86 9.14 -3.26
C THR A 42 -5.42 9.08 -2.75
N ALA A 43 -4.87 10.18 -2.24
CA ALA A 43 -3.52 10.20 -1.66
C ALA A 43 -3.37 9.22 -0.48
N VAL A 44 -4.32 9.22 0.45
CA VAL A 44 -4.30 8.35 1.64
C VAL A 44 -4.53 6.88 1.26
N MET A 45 -5.38 6.60 0.28
CA MET A 45 -5.56 5.25 -0.27
C MET A 45 -4.28 4.73 -0.94
N ILE A 46 -3.60 5.56 -1.73
CA ILE A 46 -2.32 5.20 -2.36
C ILE A 46 -1.25 4.94 -1.30
N LEU A 47 -1.19 5.77 -0.25
CA LEU A 47 -0.24 5.58 0.85
C LEU A 47 -0.46 4.25 1.57
N ALA A 48 -1.71 3.88 1.82
CA ALA A 48 -2.08 2.60 2.41
C ALA A 48 -1.71 1.42 1.50
N ALA A 49 -1.92 1.56 0.18
CA ALA A 49 -1.53 0.55 -0.79
C ALA A 49 0.00 0.35 -0.83
N LEU A 50 0.77 1.44 -0.78
CA LEU A 50 2.23 1.41 -0.72
C LEU A 50 2.73 0.69 0.54
N ASP A 51 2.16 0.99 1.71
CA ASP A 51 2.47 0.29 2.95
C ASP A 51 2.23 -1.23 2.82
N SER A 52 1.11 -1.64 2.22
CA SER A 52 0.81 -3.06 1.99
C SER A 52 1.80 -3.74 1.03
N ILE A 53 2.27 -3.05 -0.02
CA ILE A 53 3.30 -3.57 -0.92
C ILE A 53 4.63 -3.77 -0.18
N LEU A 54 5.05 -2.79 0.62
CA LEU A 54 6.29 -2.90 1.41
C LEU A 54 6.18 -3.97 2.49
N GLY A 55 5.03 -4.08 3.14
CA GLY A 55 4.73 -5.14 4.10
C GLY A 55 4.81 -6.53 3.46
N ALA A 56 4.33 -6.66 2.22
CA ALA A 56 4.45 -7.87 1.42
C ALA A 56 5.91 -8.23 1.08
N VAL A 57 6.71 -7.26 0.64
CA VAL A 57 8.14 -7.45 0.39
C VAL A 57 8.85 -7.91 1.66
N LYS A 58 8.57 -7.27 2.81
CA LYS A 58 9.10 -7.67 4.11
C LYS A 58 8.72 -9.11 4.47
N ALA A 59 7.45 -9.49 4.31
CA ALA A 59 6.99 -10.84 4.63
C ALA A 59 7.62 -11.90 3.72
N TRP A 60 7.85 -11.55 2.46
CA TRP A 60 8.58 -12.40 1.52
C TRP A 60 10.03 -12.64 1.95
N LEU A 61 10.76 -11.58 2.32
CA LEU A 61 12.14 -11.68 2.83
C LEU A 61 12.23 -12.53 4.11
N ASN A 62 11.24 -12.40 5.00
CA ASN A 62 11.16 -13.19 6.24
C ASN A 62 10.65 -14.64 6.02
N GLY A 63 10.29 -15.03 4.80
CA GLY A 63 9.78 -16.36 4.50
C GLY A 63 8.38 -16.67 5.06
N ASN A 64 7.62 -15.65 5.46
CA ASN A 64 6.27 -15.76 6.02
C ASN A 64 5.22 -15.05 5.16
N PHE A 65 5.47 -14.96 3.85
CA PHE A 65 4.52 -14.38 2.92
C PHE A 65 3.28 -15.24 2.73
N GLU A 66 2.11 -14.62 2.88
CA GLU A 66 0.81 -15.23 2.62
C GLU A 66 -0.01 -14.38 1.65
N ASN A 67 -0.35 -14.95 0.49
CA ASN A 67 -1.09 -14.27 -0.58
C ASN A 67 -2.40 -13.64 -0.09
N LYS A 68 -3.12 -14.36 0.78
CA LYS A 68 -4.40 -13.91 1.35
C LYS A 68 -4.22 -12.66 2.23
N VAL A 69 -3.16 -12.62 3.03
CA VAL A 69 -2.85 -11.50 3.93
C VAL A 69 -2.41 -10.28 3.13
N PHE A 70 -1.62 -10.47 2.07
CA PHE A 70 -1.24 -9.38 1.18
C PHE A 70 -2.47 -8.78 0.47
N LEU A 71 -3.29 -9.62 -0.19
CA LEU A 71 -4.42 -9.15 -0.98
C LEU A 71 -5.49 -8.52 -0.09
N SER A 72 -5.78 -9.11 1.07
CA SER A 72 -6.70 -8.52 2.04
C SER A 72 -6.14 -7.20 2.57
N GLY A 73 -4.86 -7.16 2.95
CA GLY A 73 -4.20 -5.95 3.42
C GLY A 73 -4.27 -4.82 2.39
N LEU A 74 -3.90 -5.10 1.14
CA LEU A 74 -3.90 -4.12 0.05
C LEU A 74 -5.27 -3.48 -0.14
N LEU A 75 -6.33 -4.29 -0.24
CA LEU A 75 -7.69 -3.81 -0.50
C LEU A 75 -8.32 -3.20 0.74
N VAL A 76 -8.30 -3.92 1.87
CA VAL A 76 -8.95 -3.49 3.11
C VAL A 76 -8.26 -2.25 3.66
N ASN A 77 -6.94 -2.19 3.72
CA ASN A 77 -6.26 -1.00 4.24
C ASN A 77 -6.52 0.22 3.36
N SER A 78 -6.51 0.07 2.04
CA SER A 78 -6.81 1.19 1.13
C SER A 78 -8.24 1.70 1.32
N ILE A 79 -9.23 0.80 1.36
CA ILE A 79 -10.63 1.16 1.58
C ILE A 79 -10.81 1.81 2.96
N VAL A 80 -10.21 1.23 4.01
CA VAL A 80 -10.28 1.77 5.37
C VAL A 80 -9.62 3.15 5.46
N ALA A 81 -8.49 3.36 4.78
CA ALA A 81 -7.80 4.64 4.75
C ALA A 81 -8.63 5.74 4.06
N GLY A 82 -9.24 5.41 2.91
CA GLY A 82 -10.19 6.29 2.24
C GLY A 82 -11.45 6.53 3.07
N GLY A 83 -11.98 5.50 3.72
CA GLY A 83 -13.13 5.58 4.61
C GLY A 83 -12.88 6.40 5.87
N LEU A 84 -11.69 6.32 6.45
CA LEU A 84 -11.29 7.14 7.59
C LEU A 84 -11.14 8.62 7.20
N THR A 85 -10.59 8.87 6.01
CA THR A 85 -10.54 10.22 5.43
C THR A 85 -11.95 10.77 5.20
N TYR A 86 -12.85 9.96 4.62
CA TYR A 86 -14.26 10.30 4.45
C TYR A 86 -14.98 10.61 5.76
N LEU A 87 -14.75 9.76 6.77
CA LEU A 87 -15.36 9.94 8.07
C LEU A 87 -14.86 11.23 8.72
N GLY A 88 -13.58 11.55 8.59
CA GLY A 88 -13.01 12.81 9.06
C GLY A 88 -13.72 14.01 8.44
N ASP A 89 -13.89 14.00 7.13
CA ASP A 89 -14.60 15.05 6.39
C ASP A 89 -16.03 15.23 6.88
N LYS A 90 -16.76 14.13 7.14
CA LYS A 90 -18.14 14.19 7.63
C LYS A 90 -18.27 14.65 9.07
N LEU A 91 -17.26 14.38 9.89
CA LEU A 91 -17.22 14.80 11.29
C LEU A 91 -16.61 16.20 11.47
N GLY A 92 -16.08 16.83 10.41
CA GLY A 92 -15.42 18.12 10.48
C GLY A 92 -14.05 18.07 11.18
N VAL A 93 -13.37 16.92 11.13
CA VAL A 93 -12.06 16.70 11.77
C VAL A 93 -11.04 16.11 10.79
N GLU A 94 -9.77 16.43 10.99
CA GLU A 94 -8.70 16.06 10.05
C GLU A 94 -8.14 14.64 10.31
N LEU A 95 -9.01 13.62 10.32
CA LEU A 95 -8.63 12.21 10.59
C LEU A 95 -7.64 11.64 9.55
N TYR A 96 -7.55 12.25 8.38
CA TYR A 96 -6.60 11.83 7.35
C TYR A 96 -5.14 11.97 7.82
N PHE A 97 -4.81 12.89 8.73
CA PHE A 97 -3.48 12.97 9.32
C PHE A 97 -3.14 11.75 10.17
N ALA A 98 -4.10 11.22 10.93
CA ALA A 98 -3.89 10.00 11.71
C ALA A 98 -3.59 8.81 10.80
N ALA A 99 -4.30 8.70 9.66
CA ALA A 99 -3.99 7.72 8.64
C ALA A 99 -2.56 7.90 8.11
N ILE A 100 -2.20 9.11 7.67
CA ILE A 100 -0.87 9.41 7.13
C ILE A 100 0.23 9.03 8.11
N VAL A 101 0.10 9.39 9.38
CA VAL A 101 1.09 9.06 10.42
C VAL A 101 1.16 7.54 10.62
N ALA A 102 0.03 6.87 10.79
CA ALA A 102 0.00 5.43 11.01
C ALA A 102 0.64 4.64 9.85
N PHE A 103 0.25 4.93 8.61
CA PHE A 103 0.85 4.31 7.43
C PHE A 103 2.31 4.73 7.25
N GLY A 104 2.64 6.00 7.50
CA GLY A 104 4.00 6.52 7.40
C GLY A 104 4.97 5.78 8.32
N VAL A 105 4.63 5.61 9.60
CA VAL A 105 5.46 4.85 10.55
C VAL A 105 5.67 3.41 10.05
N ARG A 106 4.60 2.73 9.62
CA ARG A 106 4.71 1.34 9.13
C ARG A 106 5.55 1.22 7.86
N ILE A 107 5.50 2.20 6.97
CA ILE A 107 6.36 2.26 5.78
C ILE A 107 7.83 2.31 6.21
N PHE A 108 8.20 3.20 7.13
CA PHE A 108 9.58 3.30 7.61
C PHE A 108 10.04 2.01 8.32
N ASP A 109 9.17 1.40 9.13
CA ASP A 109 9.46 0.12 9.78
C ASP A 109 9.68 -1.00 8.75
N ASN A 110 8.82 -1.09 7.73
CA ASN A 110 8.96 -2.06 6.66
C ASN A 110 10.29 -1.87 5.90
N LEU A 111 10.62 -0.62 5.56
CA LEU A 111 11.89 -0.29 4.90
C LEU A 111 13.11 -0.61 5.76
N ALA A 112 13.04 -0.38 7.07
CA ALA A 112 14.15 -0.71 7.98
C ALA A 112 14.46 -2.21 7.99
N VAL A 113 13.43 -3.06 7.97
CA VAL A 113 13.59 -4.52 7.90
C VAL A 113 14.10 -4.96 6.53
N ILE A 114 13.55 -4.41 5.44
CA ILE A 114 13.99 -4.71 4.07
C ILE A 114 15.47 -4.36 3.92
N ARG A 115 15.88 -3.16 4.35
CA ARG A 115 17.27 -2.71 4.29
C ARG A 115 18.22 -3.67 5.02
N ARG A 116 17.83 -4.18 6.20
CA ARG A 116 18.66 -5.12 6.97
C ARG A 116 18.87 -6.47 6.28
N HIS A 117 17.97 -6.90 5.40
CA HIS A 117 18.14 -8.14 4.64
C HIS A 117 19.02 -7.97 3.39
N LEU A 118 19.17 -6.74 2.90
CA LEU A 118 19.98 -6.42 1.72
C LEU A 118 21.46 -6.15 2.07
N LEU A 119 21.77 -5.98 3.35
CA LEU A 119 23.11 -5.82 3.90
C LEU A 119 23.62 -7.17 4.43
#